data_AF-A0A7X0NRF0-F1
#
_entry.id   AF-A0A7X0NRF0-F1
#
_cell.length_a   1.000
_cell.length_b   1.000
_cell.length_c   1.000
_cell.angle_alpha   90.00
_cell.angle_beta   90.00
_cell.angle_gamma   90.00
#
_symmetry.space_group_name_H-M   'P 1'
#
loop_
_entity.id
_entity.type
_entity.pdbx_description
1 polymer ?
#
loop_
_entity_poly.entity_id
_entity_poly.type
_entity_poly.pdbx_seq_one_letter_code
_entity_poly.pdbx_strand_id
1 'polypeptide(L)'
;MPGFETCETWPFECLRCLHVWEEEYVVRHLCDAYGNAGDIWLSSGVPVPPPWSNTCCPACGAYGVTWFPSGHPTRHPEPGHEPEPEQEPEPEQVLAPAPPDRAPAPLPERTHLPARLLVALGVPLALLVGYELYASAVAAVHPHP
;
A
#
# COMPACT_ATOMS: atom_id res chain seq x y z
N MET A 1 -14.16 -13.72 28.94
CA MET A 1 -12.76 -13.65 29.39
C MET A 1 -12.23 -12.28 29.04
N PRO A 2 -11.55 -11.55 29.94
CA PRO A 2 -10.98 -10.26 29.57
C PRO A 2 -9.84 -10.50 28.57
N GLY A 3 -10.01 -9.99 27.35
CA GLY A 3 -8.89 -9.90 26.41
C GLY A 3 -7.82 -8.98 26.99
N PHE A 4 -6.56 -9.30 26.76
CA PHE A 4 -5.46 -8.42 27.13
C PHE A 4 -5.19 -7.45 25.98
N GLU A 5 -4.84 -6.22 26.34
CA GLU A 5 -4.46 -5.16 25.42
C GLU A 5 -2.94 -5.03 25.39
N THR A 6 -2.37 -4.97 24.19
CA THR A 6 -0.95 -4.68 23.96
C THR A 6 -0.83 -3.39 23.17
N CYS A 7 0.03 -2.48 23.59
CA CYS A 7 0.36 -1.29 22.78
C CYS A 7 1.56 -1.63 21.88
N GLU A 8 1.43 -1.32 20.60
CA GLU A 8 2.46 -1.51 19.59
C GLU A 8 2.68 -0.23 18.78
N THR A 9 3.93 0.19 18.67
CA THR A 9 4.33 1.31 17.81
C THR A 9 4.88 0.77 16.50
N TRP A 10 4.29 1.21 15.39
CA TRP A 10 4.62 0.74 14.05
C TRP A 10 5.28 1.86 13.23
N PRO A 11 6.56 1.72 12.85
CA PRO A 11 7.22 2.65 11.93
C PRO A 11 6.87 2.31 10.48
N PHE A 12 6.56 3.34 9.71
CA PHE A 12 6.22 3.27 8.30
C PHE A 12 7.12 4.17 7.48
N GLU A 13 7.39 3.74 6.24
CA GLU A 13 8.10 4.51 5.24
C GLU A 13 7.35 4.50 3.91
N CYS A 14 7.17 5.67 3.32
CA CYS A 14 6.58 5.77 1.99
C CYS A 14 7.60 5.50 0.90
N LEU A 15 7.36 4.50 0.06
CA LEU A 15 8.20 4.16 -1.10
C LEU A 15 8.13 5.19 -2.24
N ARG A 16 7.22 6.19 -2.15
CA ARG A 16 7.08 7.25 -3.15
C ARG A 16 7.79 8.56 -2.76
N CYS A 17 7.63 8.99 -1.51
CA CYS A 17 8.15 10.29 -1.04
C CYS A 17 9.17 10.17 0.09
N LEU A 18 9.50 8.95 0.51
CA LEU A 18 10.44 8.64 1.60
C LEU A 18 10.09 9.28 2.95
N HIS A 19 8.84 9.73 3.09
CA HIS A 19 8.34 10.19 4.39
C HIS A 19 8.26 9.01 5.35
N VAL A 20 8.87 9.19 6.52
CA VAL A 20 8.86 8.23 7.62
C VAL A 20 7.94 8.77 8.71
N TRP A 21 7.08 7.92 9.24
CA TRP A 21 6.21 8.24 10.36
C TRP A 21 5.99 7.01 11.24
N GLU A 22 5.51 7.23 12.45
CA GLU A 22 5.19 6.19 13.42
C GLU A 22 3.74 6.34 13.84
N GLU A 23 3.08 5.21 14.06
CA GLU A 23 1.69 5.18 14.53
C GLU A 23 1.55 4.21 15.70
N GLU A 24 0.76 4.58 16.69
CA GLU A 24 0.48 3.78 17.88
C GLU A 24 -0.83 3.01 17.70
N TYR A 25 -0.76 1.69 17.90
CA TYR A 25 -1.91 0.81 17.86
C TYR A 25 -2.08 0.10 19.20
N VAL A 26 -3.33 -0.06 19.61
CA VAL A 26 -3.71 -0.94 20.71
C VAL A 26 -4.32 -2.21 20.13
N VAL A 27 -3.69 -3.34 20.42
CA VAL A 27 -4.12 -4.68 19.97
C VAL A 27 -4.87 -5.36 21.10
N ARG A 28 -6.16 -5.60 20.91
CA ARG A 28 -7.00 -6.40 21.82
C ARG A 28 -6.95 -7.85 21.39
N HIS A 29 -6.32 -8.68 22.19
CA HIS A 29 -6.26 -10.12 21.97
C HIS A 29 -7.50 -10.80 22.55
N LEU A 30 -8.26 -11.48 21.70
CA LEU A 30 -9.49 -12.19 22.06
C LEU A 30 -9.26 -13.69 21.88
N CYS A 31 -9.70 -14.46 22.87
CA CYS A 31 -9.82 -15.91 22.78
C CYS A 31 -11.24 -16.32 23.14
N ASP A 32 -11.87 -17.14 22.30
CA ASP A 32 -13.17 -17.72 22.62
C ASP A 32 -13.05 -19.02 23.43
N ALA A 33 -14.19 -19.57 23.86
CA ALA A 33 -14.24 -20.82 24.63
C ALA A 33 -13.90 -22.07 23.80
N TYR A 34 -13.83 -21.95 22.47
CA TYR A 34 -13.50 -23.02 21.53
C TYR A 34 -12.02 -23.01 21.13
N GLY A 35 -11.25 -22.04 21.63
CA GLY A 35 -9.82 -21.89 21.34
C GLY A 35 -9.53 -21.10 20.07
N ASN A 36 -10.51 -20.42 19.47
CA ASN A 36 -10.25 -19.50 18.38
C ASN A 36 -9.70 -18.19 18.95
N ALA A 37 -8.60 -17.72 18.38
CA ALA A 37 -7.97 -16.46 18.71
C ALA A 37 -8.21 -15.43 17.60
N GLY A 38 -8.32 -14.16 17.97
CA GLY A 38 -8.41 -13.06 17.03
C GLY A 38 -7.99 -11.74 17.67
N ASP A 39 -7.57 -10.80 16.83
CA ASP A 39 -7.06 -9.51 17.27
C ASP A 39 -7.96 -8.38 16.76
N ILE A 40 -8.30 -7.43 17.64
CA ILE A 40 -8.91 -6.16 17.26
C ILE A 40 -7.85 -5.08 17.36
N TRP A 41 -7.58 -4.42 16.23
CA TRP A 41 -6.65 -3.30 16.15
C TRP A 41 -7.39 -1.99 16.39
N LEU A 42 -6.83 -1.15 17.25
CA LEU A 42 -7.38 0.16 17.58
C LEU A 42 -6.31 1.23 17.32
N SER A 43 -6.69 2.31 16.64
CA SER A 43 -5.89 3.54 16.59
C SER A 43 -6.71 4.64 17.25
N SER A 44 -6.13 5.35 18.22
CA SER A 44 -6.83 6.38 18.99
C SER A 44 -8.18 5.90 19.58
N GLY A 45 -8.26 4.61 19.95
CA GLY A 45 -9.48 3.97 20.49
C GLY A 45 -10.54 3.60 19.44
N VAL A 46 -10.30 3.85 18.15
CA VAL A 46 -11.21 3.51 17.04
C VAL A 46 -10.77 2.18 16.40
N PRO A 47 -11.69 1.23 16.15
CA PRO A 47 -11.37 0.01 15.42
C PRO A 47 -10.89 0.29 13.99
N VAL A 48 -9.73 -0.25 13.65
CA VAL A 48 -9.06 -0.08 12.36
C VAL A 48 -8.64 -1.45 11.81
N PRO A 49 -8.40 -1.57 10.50
CA PRO A 49 -7.74 -2.75 9.97
C PRO A 49 -6.30 -2.87 10.50
N PRO A 50 -5.67 -4.06 10.42
CA PRO A 50 -4.27 -4.21 10.80
C PRO A 50 -3.34 -3.26 10.01
N PRO A 51 -2.20 -2.85 10.58
CA PRO A 51 -1.33 -1.81 10.03
C PRO A 51 -0.80 -2.11 8.62
N TRP A 52 -0.67 -3.38 8.24
CA TRP A 52 -0.24 -3.80 6.90
C TRP A 52 -1.37 -3.90 5.86
N SER A 53 -2.63 -3.76 6.27
CA SER A 53 -3.78 -4.00 5.38
C SER A 53 -4.09 -2.81 4.49
N ASN A 54 -4.02 -1.57 4.98
CA ASN A 54 -4.56 -0.43 4.24
C ASN A 54 -4.01 0.94 4.69
N THR A 55 -2.71 1.02 4.92
CA THR A 55 -2.05 2.27 5.34
C THR A 55 -1.67 3.13 4.14
N CYS A 56 -2.04 4.42 4.16
CA CYS A 56 -1.65 5.39 3.15
C CYS A 56 -0.70 6.44 3.73
N CYS A 57 0.21 6.96 2.91
CA CYS A 57 1.15 7.98 3.34
C CYS A 57 0.42 9.31 3.65
N PRO A 58 0.56 9.91 4.84
CA PRO A 58 -0.10 11.16 5.18
C PRO A 58 0.44 12.36 4.40
N ALA A 59 1.69 12.28 3.90
CA ALA A 59 2.32 13.37 3.15
C ALA A 59 1.92 13.41 1.66
N CYS A 60 1.75 12.24 1.01
CA CYS A 60 1.51 12.19 -0.45
C CYS A 60 0.30 11.35 -0.89
N GLY A 61 -0.39 10.67 0.04
CA GLY A 61 -1.56 9.85 -0.23
C GLY A 61 -1.29 8.54 -0.98
N ALA A 62 -0.04 8.14 -1.19
CA ALA A 62 0.29 6.88 -1.85
C ALA A 62 0.10 5.67 -0.93
N TYR A 63 -0.31 4.54 -1.51
CA TYR A 63 -0.45 3.24 -0.81
C TYR A 63 0.83 2.40 -0.81
N GLY A 64 1.88 2.84 -1.51
CA GLY A 64 3.19 2.19 -1.50
C GLY A 64 3.93 2.50 -0.21
N VAL A 65 3.58 1.80 0.86
CA VAL A 65 4.15 1.96 2.20
C VAL A 65 4.81 0.65 2.62
N THR A 66 6.04 0.74 3.13
CA THR A 66 6.69 -0.37 3.83
C THR A 66 6.68 -0.09 5.33
N TRP A 67 6.79 -1.15 6.13
CA TRP A 67 6.90 -1.07 7.57
C TRP A 67 8.08 -1.90 8.02
N PHE A 68 8.63 -1.58 9.19
CA PHE A 68 9.78 -2.27 9.74
C PHE A 68 9.51 -2.70 11.18
N PRO A 69 10.17 -3.77 11.67
CA PRO A 69 10.18 -4.07 13.09
C PRO A 69 10.75 -2.89 13.90
N SER A 70 10.37 -2.79 15.17
CA SER A 70 10.87 -1.78 16.11
C SER A 70 12.40 -1.64 16.05
N GLY A 71 12.90 -0.41 15.93
CA GLY A 71 14.34 -0.10 15.82
C GLY A 71 14.80 0.35 14.44
N HIS A 72 13.90 0.46 13.46
CA HIS A 72 14.19 1.15 12.20
C HIS A 72 14.29 2.66 12.43
N PRO A 73 15.25 3.37 11.80
CA PRO A 73 15.42 4.81 12.00
C PRO A 73 14.16 5.59 11.59
N THR A 74 13.62 6.38 12.53
CA THR A 74 12.47 7.28 12.34
C THR A 74 12.76 8.44 11.38
N ARG A 75 14.00 8.54 10.88
CA ARG A 75 14.44 9.55 9.92
C ARG A 75 15.52 8.97 9.03
N HIS A 76 15.39 9.17 7.73
CA HIS A 76 16.55 9.11 6.86
C HIS A 76 17.53 10.21 7.29
N PRO A 77 18.84 9.93 7.42
CA PRO A 77 19.83 10.98 7.54
C PRO A 77 19.58 11.95 6.38
N GLU A 78 19.25 13.20 6.67
CA GLU A 78 19.29 14.21 5.63
C GLU A 78 20.71 14.15 5.07
N PRO A 79 20.92 14.04 3.74
CA PRO A 79 22.24 14.22 3.19
C PRO A 79 22.66 15.62 3.59
N GLY A 80 23.47 15.69 4.66
CA GLY A 80 24.06 16.93 5.08
C GLY A 80 24.75 17.49 3.86
N HIS A 81 24.39 18.70 3.48
CA HIS A 81 25.35 19.55 2.80
C HIS A 81 26.51 19.70 3.78
N GLU A 82 27.50 18.81 3.67
CA GLU A 82 28.85 19.19 4.02
C GLU A 82 29.16 20.41 3.14
N PRO A 83 29.51 21.57 3.70
CA PRO A 83 30.07 22.62 2.88
C PRO A 83 31.30 22.01 2.20
N GLU A 84 31.21 21.91 0.88
CA GLU A 84 32.28 21.46 0.01
C GLU A 84 33.56 22.20 0.42
N PRO A 85 34.60 21.51 0.95
CA PRO A 85 35.85 22.17 1.25
C PRO A 85 36.41 22.69 -0.07
N GLU A 86 36.56 24.02 -0.15
CA GLU A 86 37.11 24.74 -1.30
C GLU A 86 38.37 24.04 -1.83
N GLN A 87 38.33 23.71 -3.12
CA GLN A 87 39.37 23.04 -3.87
C GLN A 87 40.58 23.97 -4.09
N GLU A 88 41.81 23.49 -3.83
CA GLU A 88 43.03 23.98 -4.49
C GLU A 88 43.35 23.09 -5.72
N PRO A 89 43.84 23.64 -6.86
CA PRO A 89 43.81 22.96 -8.17
C PRO A 89 45.17 22.41 -8.66
N GLU A 90 45.19 21.21 -9.27
CA GLU A 90 46.04 20.81 -10.44
C GLU A 90 45.96 19.27 -10.71
N PRO A 91 46.26 18.75 -11.92
CA PRO A 91 45.89 19.20 -13.25
C PRO A 91 45.18 18.11 -14.08
N GLU A 92 44.27 18.58 -14.93
CA GLU A 92 43.98 18.13 -16.30
C GLU A 92 44.44 16.71 -16.74
N GLN A 93 43.49 15.78 -16.82
CA GLN A 93 43.53 14.73 -17.84
C GLN A 93 42.34 14.93 -18.77
N VAL A 94 42.63 15.57 -19.90
CA VAL A 94 41.77 15.58 -21.08
C VAL A 94 41.62 14.15 -21.58
N LEU A 95 40.39 13.61 -21.47
CA LEU A 95 39.88 12.71 -22.49
C LEU A 95 38.38 12.96 -22.66
N ALA A 96 38.04 13.54 -23.80
CA ALA A 96 36.70 13.50 -24.36
C ALA A 96 36.83 13.01 -25.82
N PRO A 97 35.76 12.54 -26.49
CA PRO A 97 34.48 12.00 -26.01
C PRO A 97 34.04 10.71 -26.75
N ALA A 98 33.05 9.96 -26.22
CA ALA A 98 32.00 9.26 -27.00
C ALA A 98 30.98 8.56 -26.07
N PRO A 99 29.80 8.18 -26.60
CA PRO A 99 28.51 8.86 -26.58
C PRO A 99 27.66 8.52 -25.32
N PRO A 100 26.50 9.19 -25.11
CA PRO A 100 25.60 8.82 -24.02
C PRO A 100 24.90 7.51 -24.37
N ASP A 101 25.39 6.38 -23.85
CA ASP A 101 24.54 5.21 -23.75
C ASP A 101 23.59 5.46 -22.59
N ARG A 102 22.45 6.06 -22.92
CA ARG A 102 21.31 6.15 -22.02
C ARG A 102 20.97 4.71 -21.65
N ALA A 103 21.32 4.31 -20.42
CA ALA A 103 20.63 3.22 -19.78
C ALA A 103 19.13 3.48 -19.96
N PRO A 104 18.35 2.53 -20.52
CA PRO A 104 16.92 2.73 -20.60
C PRO A 104 16.44 3.02 -19.19
N ALA A 105 15.73 4.14 -19.04
CA ALA A 105 14.97 4.42 -17.83
C ALA A 105 14.25 3.13 -17.42
N PRO A 106 14.17 2.79 -16.12
CA PRO A 106 13.33 1.68 -15.69
C PRO A 106 11.98 1.89 -16.35
N LEU A 107 11.58 0.94 -17.21
CA LEU A 107 10.26 0.96 -17.82
C LEU A 107 9.28 1.18 -16.67
N PRO A 108 8.32 2.12 -16.79
CA PRO A 108 7.25 2.18 -15.80
C PRO A 108 6.66 0.78 -15.77
N GLU A 109 6.86 0.12 -14.63
CA GLU A 109 6.32 -1.20 -14.39
C GLU A 109 4.82 -1.03 -14.49
N ARG A 110 4.28 -1.41 -15.66
CA ARG A 110 2.85 -1.38 -15.90
C ARG A 110 2.28 -2.31 -14.86
N THR A 111 1.72 -1.74 -13.80
CA THR A 111 0.96 -2.41 -12.76
C THR A 111 -0.08 -3.27 -13.44
N HIS A 112 0.27 -4.54 -13.61
CA HIS A 112 -0.48 -5.50 -14.41
C HIS A 112 -1.55 -6.15 -13.54
N LEU A 113 -2.34 -5.36 -12.80
CA LEU A 113 -3.45 -5.84 -11.99
C LEU A 113 -4.43 -4.69 -11.70
N PRO A 114 -5.42 -4.49 -12.59
CA PRO A 114 -6.80 -4.58 -12.12
C PRO A 114 -7.76 -5.28 -13.12
N ALA A 115 -7.27 -5.79 -14.25
CA ALA A 115 -8.14 -6.35 -15.29
C ALA A 115 -8.82 -7.67 -14.89
N ARG A 116 -8.12 -8.54 -14.14
CA ARG A 116 -8.67 -9.84 -13.72
C ARG A 116 -9.82 -9.71 -12.70
N LEU A 117 -9.79 -8.68 -11.85
CA LEU A 117 -10.84 -8.41 -10.87
C LEU A 117 -12.10 -7.82 -11.51
N LEU A 118 -11.95 -6.95 -12.52
CA LEU A 118 -13.08 -6.42 -13.29
C LEU A 118 -13.80 -7.50 -14.09
N VAL A 119 -13.07 -8.50 -14.60
CA VAL A 119 -13.68 -9.66 -15.30
C VAL A 119 -14.37 -10.59 -14.31
N ALA A 120 -13.77 -10.88 -13.15
CA ALA A 120 -14.32 -11.81 -12.16
C ALA A 120 -15.66 -11.33 -11.56
N LEU A 121 -15.87 -10.01 -11.43
CA LEU A 121 -17.12 -9.44 -10.92
C LEU A 121 -18.06 -8.97 -12.04
N GLY A 122 -17.51 -8.46 -13.15
CA GLY A 122 -18.31 -7.92 -14.26
C GLY A 122 -19.06 -8.98 -15.05
N VAL A 123 -18.43 -10.14 -15.30
CA VAL A 123 -19.08 -11.25 -16.03
C VAL A 123 -20.29 -11.83 -15.29
N PRO A 124 -20.21 -12.21 -13.99
CA PRO A 124 -21.38 -12.73 -13.29
C PRO A 124 -22.49 -11.67 -13.14
N LEU A 125 -22.14 -10.39 -12.94
CA LEU A 125 -23.12 -9.31 -12.88
C LEU A 125 -23.86 -9.13 -14.22
N ALA A 126 -23.13 -9.13 -15.33
CA ALA A 126 -23.72 -9.01 -16.67
C ALA A 126 -24.62 -10.20 -17.02
N LEU A 127 -24.23 -11.42 -16.64
CA LEU A 127 -25.06 -12.61 -16.81
C LEU A 127 -26.34 -12.55 -15.97
N LEU A 128 -26.26 -12.10 -14.72
CA LEU A 128 -27.43 -11.94 -13.85
C LEU A 128 -28.41 -10.92 -14.42
N VAL A 129 -27.94 -9.74 -14.81
CA VAL A 129 -28.79 -8.68 -15.39
C VAL A 129 -29.40 -9.13 -16.72
N GLY A 130 -28.63 -9.81 -17.57
CA GLY A 130 -29.14 -10.38 -18.83
C GLY A 130 -30.22 -11.43 -18.60
N TYR A 131 -30.06 -12.28 -17.58
CA TYR A 131 -31.04 -13.30 -17.21
C TYR A 131 -32.36 -12.69 -16.73
N GLU A 132 -32.31 -11.68 -15.85
CA GLU A 132 -33.51 -10.98 -15.35
C GLU A 132 -34.28 -10.28 -16.48
N LEU A 133 -33.56 -9.63 -17.41
CA LEU A 133 -34.18 -9.01 -18.59
C LEU A 133 -34.83 -10.05 -19.51
N TYR A 134 -34.14 -11.16 -19.75
CA TYR A 134 -34.68 -12.27 -20.55
C TYR A 134 -35.94 -12.86 -19.90
N ALA A 135 -35.89 -13.15 -18.59
CA ALA A 135 -37.03 -13.69 -17.84
C ALA A 135 -38.23 -12.74 -17.88
N SER A 136 -37.99 -11.44 -17.70
CA SER A 136 -39.02 -10.40 -17.79
C SER A 136 -39.65 -10.33 -19.19
N ALA A 137 -38.84 -10.42 -20.24
CA ALA A 137 -39.32 -10.43 -21.62
C ALA A 137 -40.16 -11.67 -21.94
N VAL A 138 -39.72 -12.85 -21.49
CA VAL A 138 -40.47 -14.12 -21.66
C VAL A 138 -41.79 -14.07 -20.91
N ALA A 139 -41.81 -13.54 -19.68
CA ALA A 139 -43.04 -13.37 -18.90
C ALA A 139 -44.02 -12.38 -19.55
N ALA A 140 -43.50 -11.33 -20.20
CA ALA A 140 -44.32 -10.36 -20.93
C ALA A 140 -44.92 -10.93 -22.23
N VAL A 141 -44.20 -11.84 -22.90
CA VAL A 141 -44.65 -12.49 -24.16
C VAL A 141 -45.57 -13.67 -23.89
N HIS A 142 -45.43 -14.34 -22.76
CA HIS A 142 -46.33 -15.38 -22.28
C HIS A 142 -47.06 -14.92 -21.00
N PRO A 143 -47.97 -13.95 -21.10
CA PRO A 143 -48.84 -13.64 -19.97
C PRO A 143 -49.64 -14.91 -19.67
N HIS A 144 -49.49 -15.42 -18.44
CA HIS A 144 -50.21 -16.59 -17.96
C HIS A 144 -51.73 -16.40 -18.20
N PRO A 145 -52.44 -17.39 -18.78
CA PRO A 145 -53.89 -17.37 -18.90
C PRO A 145 -54.58 -17.55 -17.53
#